data_AF-A0A5D2IXJ3-F1
#
_entry.id   AF-A0A5D2IXJ3-F1
#
_cell.length_a   1.000
_cell.length_b   1.000
_cell.length_c   1.000
_cell.angle_alpha   90.00
_cell.angle_beta   90.00
_cell.angle_gamma   90.00
#
_symmetry.space_group_name_H-M   'P 1'
#
loop_
_entity.id
_entity.type
_entity.pdbx_description
1 polymer ?
#
loop_
_entity_poly.entity_id
_entity_poly.type
_entity_poly.pdbx_seq_one_letter_code
_entity_poly.pdbx_strand_id
1 'polypeptide(L)'
;MNKTLSLSADAFLKMKRLRLFRVICHSNCRDLVYLSNELRLLDWMEYPIKSLPSSFQPQNLVAILLSYSNIEQPWKENKPMHKLKVINLQGFENLIKTLVLNFGL
;
A
#
# COMPACT_ATOMS: atom_id res chain seq x y z
N MET A 1 -13.17 17.41 -17.50
CA MET A 1 -11.76 17.81 -17.23
C MET A 1 -11.26 16.99 -16.05
N ASN A 2 -10.42 15.99 -16.30
CA ASN A 2 -9.87 15.16 -15.24
C ASN A 2 -8.66 15.89 -14.67
N LYS A 3 -8.80 16.51 -13.49
CA LYS A 3 -7.65 17.07 -12.79
C LYS A 3 -6.79 15.92 -12.30
N THR A 4 -5.55 15.86 -12.76
CA THR A 4 -4.54 14.93 -12.26
C THR A 4 -3.96 15.48 -10.96
N LEU A 5 -4.00 14.70 -9.89
CA LEU A 5 -3.39 15.07 -8.62
C LEU A 5 -2.09 14.30 -8.48
N SER A 6 -0.98 14.90 -8.89
CA SER A 6 0.33 14.25 -8.73
C SER A 6 0.77 14.32 -7.28
N LEU A 7 1.19 13.19 -6.72
CA LEU A 7 1.81 13.13 -5.41
C LEU A 7 3.27 13.57 -5.55
N SER A 8 3.66 14.65 -4.88
CA SER A 8 5.03 15.15 -4.94
C SER A 8 6.00 14.13 -4.34
N ALA A 9 6.82 13.51 -5.19
CA ALA A 9 7.91 12.62 -4.79
C ALA A 9 8.77 13.23 -3.67
N ASP A 10 9.17 14.49 -3.84
CA ASP A 10 10.01 15.23 -2.88
C ASP A 10 9.35 15.40 -1.51
N ALA A 11 8.02 15.60 -1.48
CA ALA A 11 7.29 15.68 -0.22
C ALA A 11 7.35 14.33 0.51
N PHE A 12 7.07 13.23 -0.18
CA PHE A 12 7.07 11.89 0.43
C PHE A 12 8.47 11.44 0.86
N LEU A 13 9.52 11.81 0.12
CA LEU A 13 10.92 11.56 0.52
C LEU A 13 11.30 12.24 1.85
N LYS A 14 10.65 13.37 2.19
CA LYS A 14 10.84 14.08 3.47
C LYS A 14 9.98 13.50 4.59
N MET A 15 8.88 12.81 4.28
CA MET A 15 7.97 12.19 5.24
C MET A 15 8.49 10.86 5.80
N LYS A 16 9.74 10.84 6.29
CA LYS A 16 10.43 9.61 6.72
C LYS A 16 9.80 8.90 7.92
N ARG A 17 8.96 9.59 8.70
CA ARG A 17 8.27 9.07 9.89
C ARG A 17 6.77 8.80 9.66
N LEU A 18 6.32 8.79 8.40
CA LEU A 18 4.91 8.59 8.09
C LEU A 18 4.48 7.17 8.51
N ARG A 19 3.47 7.09 9.39
CA ARG A 19 2.96 5.81 9.93
C ARG A 19 1.63 5.39 9.34
N LEU A 20 0.82 6.34 8.89
CA LEU A 20 -0.50 6.09 8.31
C LEU A 20 -0.57 6.83 6.98
N PHE A 21 -0.97 6.13 5.93
CA PHE A 21 -1.17 6.73 4.63
C PHE A 21 -2.47 6.22 4.02
N ARG A 22 -3.40 7.16 3.83
CA ARG A 22 -4.71 6.90 3.24
C ARG A 22 -4.93 7.82 2.04
N VAL A 23 -5.37 7.26 0.93
CA VAL A 23 -5.71 7.99 -0.29
C VAL A 23 -7.19 7.76 -0.62
N ILE A 24 -7.96 8.85 -0.68
CA ILE A 24 -9.42 8.85 -0.89
C ILE A 24 -9.76 9.42 -2.30
N CYS A 25 -8.76 9.67 -3.15
CA CYS A 25 -8.99 10.22 -4.49
C CYS A 25 -9.43 9.09 -5.46
N HIS A 26 -10.56 9.27 -6.15
CA HIS A 26 -11.13 8.27 -7.06
C HIS A 26 -10.52 8.27 -8.47
N SER A 27 -9.66 9.23 -8.80
CA SER A 27 -8.98 9.23 -10.09
C SER A 27 -7.76 10.13 -10.06
N ASN A 28 -6.62 9.58 -10.47
CA ASN A 28 -5.39 10.29 -10.89
C ASN A 28 -4.33 10.61 -9.81
N CYS A 29 -4.34 9.98 -8.64
CA CYS A 29 -3.14 9.98 -7.78
C CYS A 29 -2.11 9.01 -8.35
N ARG A 30 -1.20 9.54 -9.19
CA ARG A 30 -0.13 8.78 -9.83
C ARG A 30 1.22 9.15 -9.21
N ASP A 31 2.26 8.40 -9.57
CA ASP A 31 3.67 8.73 -9.27
C ASP A 31 4.16 8.49 -7.83
N LEU A 32 3.60 7.50 -7.12
CA LEU A 32 4.17 7.09 -5.83
C LEU A 32 5.53 6.40 -6.03
N VAL A 33 6.61 7.14 -5.79
CA VAL A 33 7.99 6.62 -5.86
C VAL A 33 8.56 6.21 -4.50
N TYR A 34 7.94 6.63 -3.39
CA TYR A 34 8.46 6.39 -2.05
C TYR A 34 7.35 6.15 -1.01
N LEU A 35 7.59 5.17 -0.13
CA LEU A 35 6.85 4.95 1.10
C LEU A 35 7.83 4.95 2.27
N SER A 36 7.44 5.56 3.39
CA SER A 36 8.25 5.52 4.62
C SER A 36 8.35 4.08 5.15
N ASN A 37 9.53 3.67 5.60
CA ASN A 37 9.71 2.37 6.27
C ASN A 37 9.10 2.32 7.69
N GLU A 38 8.58 3.44 8.21
CA GLU A 38 7.79 3.49 9.46
C GLU A 38 6.30 3.25 9.22
N LEU A 39 5.88 3.08 7.96
CA LEU A 39 4.48 2.91 7.60
C LEU A 39 3.89 1.65 8.25
N ARG A 40 2.75 1.85 8.91
CA ARG A 40 1.97 0.80 9.59
C ARG A 40 0.65 0.51 8.88
N LEU A 41 0.06 1.50 8.23
CA LEU A 41 -1.16 1.36 7.46
C LEU A 41 -0.98 2.01 6.09
N LEU A 42 -1.24 1.22 5.05
CA LEU A 42 -1.46 1.70 3.69
C LEU A 42 -2.91 1.42 3.29
N ASP A 43 -3.67 2.46 2.99
CA ASP A 43 -5.08 2.38 2.60
C ASP A 43 -5.29 3.17 1.30
N TRP A 44 -5.38 2.47 0.18
CA TRP A 44 -5.40 3.09 -1.15
C TRP A 44 -6.23 2.28 -2.13
N MET A 45 -7.49 2.69 -2.28
CA MET A 45 -8.42 2.14 -3.27
C MET A 45 -7.93 2.44 -4.70
N GLU A 46 -8.05 1.45 -5.60
CA GLU A 46 -7.60 1.58 -7.00
C GLU A 46 -6.11 1.91 -7.13
N TYR A 47 -5.29 1.39 -6.21
CA TYR A 47 -3.84 1.60 -6.25
C TYR A 47 -3.26 1.30 -7.65
N PRO A 48 -2.57 2.27 -8.29
CA PRO A 48 -2.37 2.25 -9.74
C PRO A 48 -1.17 1.42 -10.20
N ILE A 49 -0.33 0.96 -9.29
CA ILE A 49 0.94 0.28 -9.59
C ILE A 49 0.82 -1.22 -9.27
N LYS A 50 1.48 -2.06 -10.07
CA LYS A 50 1.46 -3.52 -9.92
C LYS A 50 2.24 -4.06 -8.71
N SER A 51 3.06 -3.22 -8.07
CA SER A 51 3.88 -3.56 -6.90
C SER A 51 4.12 -2.33 -6.01
N LEU A 52 4.56 -2.56 -4.78
CA LEU A 52 5.04 -1.50 -3.89
C LEU A 52 6.42 -0.98 -4.33
N PRO A 53 6.80 0.27 -3.98
CA PRO A 53 8.13 0.81 -4.28
C PRO A 53 9.26 -0.13 -3.82
N SER A 54 10.26 -0.37 -4.67
CA SER A 54 11.34 -1.33 -4.39
C SER A 54 12.15 -1.01 -3.13
N SER A 55 12.28 0.29 -2.82
CA SER A 55 12.96 0.84 -1.65
C SER A 55 12.19 0.62 -0.34
N PHE A 56 10.89 0.33 -0.40
CA PHE A 56 10.05 0.14 0.78
C PHE A 56 10.42 -1.14 1.53
N GLN A 57 10.53 -1.04 2.85
CA GLN A 57 10.76 -2.16 3.77
C GLN A 57 9.50 -2.35 4.64
N PRO A 58 8.71 -3.42 4.41
CA PRO A 58 7.40 -3.58 5.04
C PRO A 58 7.46 -4.15 6.47
N GLN A 59 8.61 -4.11 7.13
CA GLN A 59 8.81 -4.72 8.46
C GLN A 59 7.92 -4.13 9.55
N ASN A 60 7.53 -2.86 9.39
CA ASN A 60 6.64 -2.14 10.29
C ASN A 60 5.16 -2.16 9.88
N LEU A 61 4.86 -2.70 8.70
CA LEU A 61 3.52 -2.69 8.14
C LEU A 61 2.61 -3.62 8.95
N VAL A 62 1.45 -3.09 9.36
CA VAL A 62 0.43 -3.80 10.14
C VAL A 62 -0.79 -4.11 9.29
N ALA A 63 -1.15 -3.20 8.40
CA ALA A 63 -2.32 -3.32 7.54
C ALA A 63 -2.05 -2.77 6.14
N ILE A 64 -2.50 -3.52 5.12
CA ILE A 64 -2.50 -3.10 3.72
C ILE A 64 -3.90 -3.29 3.13
N LEU A 65 -4.51 -2.19 2.70
CA LEU A 65 -5.86 -2.13 2.14
C LEU A 65 -5.77 -1.53 0.74
N LEU A 66 -5.75 -2.38 -0.29
CA LEU A 66 -5.58 -2.01 -1.70
C LEU A 66 -6.71 -2.60 -2.54
N SER A 67 -7.95 -2.36 -2.12
CA SER A 67 -9.14 -2.81 -2.85
C SER A 67 -9.18 -2.20 -4.27
N TYR A 68 -9.64 -2.98 -5.24
CA TYR A 68 -9.76 -2.63 -6.66
C TYR A 68 -8.43 -2.22 -7.31
N SER A 69 -7.30 -2.59 -6.71
CA SER A 69 -5.97 -2.28 -7.25
C SER A 69 -5.50 -3.28 -8.30
N ASN A 70 -4.54 -2.84 -9.13
CA ASN A 70 -3.88 -3.69 -10.12
C ASN A 70 -2.65 -4.40 -9.54
N ILE A 71 -2.60 -4.62 -8.22
CA ILE A 71 -1.42 -5.19 -7.57
C ILE A 71 -1.32 -6.69 -7.86
N GLU A 72 -0.26 -7.09 -8.58
CA GLU A 72 -0.03 -8.49 -8.99
C GLU A 72 0.98 -9.17 -8.05
N GLN A 73 2.00 -8.42 -7.63
CA GLN A 73 3.05 -8.86 -6.73
C GLN A 73 3.26 -7.81 -5.65
N PRO A 74 2.49 -7.88 -4.55
CA PRO A 74 2.59 -6.89 -3.48
C PRO A 74 3.98 -6.82 -2.82
N TRP A 75 4.80 -7.86 -2.94
CA TRP A 75 6.16 -7.89 -2.42
C TRP A 75 7.10 -8.64 -3.38
N LYS A 76 8.29 -8.08 -3.64
CA LYS A 76 9.41 -8.84 -4.20
C LYS A 76 10.00 -9.73 -3.09
N GLU A 77 10.39 -10.93 -3.50
CA GLU A 77 10.87 -12.08 -2.74
C GLU A 77 11.55 -11.79 -1.38
N ASN A 78 11.22 -12.62 -0.39
CA ASN A 78 11.91 -12.80 0.90
C ASN A 78 11.99 -11.61 1.88
N LYS A 79 11.18 -10.55 1.73
CA LYS A 79 11.08 -9.53 2.79
C LYS A 79 10.11 -9.98 3.90
N PRO A 80 10.58 -10.22 5.13
CA PRO A 80 9.70 -10.63 6.22
C PRO A 80 8.72 -9.51 6.61
N MET A 81 7.46 -9.88 6.81
CA MET A 81 6.35 -8.99 7.20
C MET A 81 5.75 -9.43 8.55
N HIS A 82 6.60 -9.62 9.56
CA HIS A 82 6.21 -10.20 10.85
C HIS A 82 5.09 -9.44 11.59
N LYS A 83 4.91 -8.14 11.32
CA LYS A 83 3.90 -7.31 11.98
C LYS A 83 2.60 -7.20 11.19
N LEU A 84 2.54 -7.73 9.97
CA LEU A 84 1.39 -7.63 9.09
C LEU A 84 0.27 -8.52 9.64
N LYS A 85 -0.88 -7.90 9.93
CA LYS A 85 -2.05 -8.56 10.51
C LYS A 85 -3.26 -8.54 9.58
N VAL A 86 -3.35 -7.49 8.74
CA VAL A 86 -4.51 -7.25 7.89
C VAL A 86 -4.06 -7.04 6.44
N ILE A 87 -4.67 -7.81 5.54
CA ILE A 87 -4.51 -7.67 4.10
C ILE A 87 -5.91 -7.61 3.49
N ASN A 88 -6.19 -6.56 2.72
CA ASN A 88 -7.36 -6.47 1.84
C ASN A 88 -6.88 -6.12 0.43
N LEU A 89 -7.01 -7.07 -0.50
CA LEU A 89 -6.68 -6.91 -1.92
C LEU A 89 -7.92 -7.20 -2.80
N GLN A 90 -9.13 -7.01 -2.27
CA GLN A 90 -10.38 -7.35 -2.95
C GLN A 90 -10.47 -6.63 -4.30
N GLY A 91 -10.56 -7.38 -5.40
CA GLY A 91 -10.78 -6.84 -6.75
C GLY A 91 -12.26 -6.72 -7.14
N PHE A 92 -12.51 -6.34 -8.40
CA PHE A 92 -13.87 -6.23 -8.97
C PHE A 92 -14.64 -7.57 -9.01
N GLU A 93 -13.94 -8.70 -9.09
CA GLU A 93 -14.54 -10.05 -9.19
C GLU A 93 -14.57 -10.85 -7.87
N ASN A 94 -14.58 -10.18 -6.72
CA ASN A 94 -14.83 -10.82 -5.40
C ASN A 94 -13.85 -11.95 -5.00
N LEU A 95 -12.54 -11.74 -5.13
CA LEU A 95 -11.59 -12.51 -4.34
C LEU A 95 -11.45 -11.88 -2.93
N ILE A 96 -12.31 -12.28 -2.00
CA ILE A 96 -12.08 -12.01 -0.57
C ILE A 96 -10.90 -12.87 -0.12
N LYS A 97 -9.69 -12.33 -0.20
CA LYS A 97 -8.59 -12.73 0.67
C LYS A 97 -8.41 -11.69 1.76
N THR A 98 -9.44 -11.53 2.61
CA THR A 98 -9.25 -10.95 3.93
C THR A 98 -8.52 -11.99 4.77
N LEU A 99 -7.19 -12.06 4.63
CA LEU A 99 -6.35 -12.80 5.56
C LEU A 99 -6.25 -11.94 6.82
N VAL A 100 -7.14 -12.18 7.78
CA VAL A 100 -6.79 -11.93 9.18
C VAL A 100 -5.79 -13.02 9.52
N LEU A 101 -4.51 -12.68 9.52
CA LEU A 101 -3.47 -13.61 9.94
C LEU A 101 -3.63 -13.82 11.44
N ASN A 102 -4.47 -14.77 11.83
CA ASN A 102 -4.50 -15.33 13.18
C ASN A 102 -3.24 -16.16 13.34
N PHE A 103 -2.12 -15.52 13.68
CA PHE A 103 -1.01 -16.24 14.27
C PHE A 103 -1.45 -16.60 15.69
N GLY A 104 -1.92 -17.85 15.85
CA GLY A 104 -2.02 -18.49 17.16
C GLY A 104 -0.67 -18.43 17.85
N LEU A 105 -0.74 -18.21 19.17
CA LEU A 105 0.36 -18.25 20.13
C LEU A 105 1.25 -19.48 19.94
#